data_AF-A0A926JJJ5-F1
#
_entry.id   AF-A0A926JJJ5-F1
#
_cell.length_a   1.000
_cell.length_b   1.000
_cell.length_c   1.000
_cell.angle_alpha   90.00
_cell.angle_beta   90.00
_cell.angle_gamma   90.00
#
_symmetry.space_group_name_H-M   'P 1'
#
loop_
_entity.id
_entity.type
_entity.pdbx_description
1 polymer ?
#
loop_
_entity_poly.entity_id
_entity_poly.type
_entity_poly.pdbx_seq_one_letter_code
_entity_poly.pdbx_strand_id
1 'polypeptide(L)'
;MTLRTPARLAASAVLALSVTAGVAATATTASAAPSKVGRSACTESVKLNTTVSTTVRFRTGPGTKYTATGQLAKNTRVYWDCNKGSTGSGKSWGYVKVKSGVHKGETGWVARIYINTPMQLD
;
A
#
# COMPACT_ATOMS: atom_id res chain seq x y z
N MET A 1 -26.11 22.58 17.96
CA MET A 1 -26.07 23.00 16.54
C MET A 1 -24.60 23.31 16.22
N THR A 2 -23.83 22.40 15.61
CA THR A 2 -23.47 22.36 14.16
C THR A 2 -22.84 23.68 13.67
N LEU A 3 -21.70 23.79 12.99
CA LEU A 3 -21.15 23.01 11.86
C LEU A 3 -19.67 23.46 11.59
N ARG A 4 -18.70 22.53 11.56
CA ARG A 4 -17.81 22.07 10.45
C ARG A 4 -16.99 23.08 9.61
N THR A 5 -15.71 22.68 9.45
CA THR A 5 -14.79 22.76 8.28
C THR A 5 -14.12 24.09 7.92
N PRO A 6 -12.77 24.15 7.89
CA PRO A 6 -12.06 25.11 7.05
C PRO A 6 -11.85 24.56 5.64
N ALA A 7 -12.38 25.32 4.67
CA ALA A 7 -12.12 25.22 3.25
C ALA A 7 -10.68 25.61 2.88
N ARG A 8 -10.16 25.01 1.80
CA ARG A 8 -9.07 25.45 0.89
C ARG A 8 -8.78 24.23 -0.02
N LEU A 9 -8.67 24.29 -1.34
CA LEU A 9 -8.29 25.37 -2.25
C LEU A 9 -9.10 25.28 -3.54
N ALA A 10 -9.35 26.46 -4.12
CA ALA A 10 -9.78 26.64 -5.50
C ALA A 10 -8.74 26.08 -6.48
N ALA A 11 -9.21 25.40 -7.52
CA ALA A 11 -8.47 25.18 -8.75
C ALA A 11 -9.30 25.79 -9.88
N SER A 12 -8.90 26.99 -10.29
CA SER A 12 -9.39 27.65 -11.49
C SER A 12 -9.02 26.80 -12.71
N ALA A 13 -10.00 26.40 -13.50
CA ALA A 13 -9.78 25.88 -14.84
C ALA A 13 -10.72 26.61 -15.79
N VAL A 14 -10.22 27.69 -16.38
CA VAL A 14 -10.82 28.33 -17.55
C VAL A 14 -10.46 27.45 -18.75
N LEU A 15 -11.44 26.91 -19.47
CA LEU A 15 -11.22 26.45 -20.84
C LEU A 15 -12.44 26.75 -21.70
N ALA A 16 -12.15 27.43 -22.80
CA ALA A 16 -13.07 28.05 -23.75
C ALA A 16 -13.85 27.04 -24.61
N LEU A 17 -15.00 27.48 -25.13
CA LEU A 17 -15.85 26.75 -26.07
C LEU A 17 -15.34 26.81 -27.52
N SER A 18 -15.77 25.80 -28.30
CA SER A 18 -15.88 25.68 -29.78
C SER A 18 -14.63 25.10 -30.48
N VAL A 19 -14.67 24.25 -31.54
CA VAL A 19 -15.63 23.97 -32.63
C VAL A 19 -15.47 22.49 -33.09
N THR A 20 -16.51 21.93 -33.72
CA THR A 20 -16.66 20.59 -34.33
C THR A 20 -15.60 20.20 -35.38
N ALA A 21 -14.99 19.01 -35.27
CA ALA A 21 -14.56 18.13 -36.38
C ALA A 21 -14.13 16.76 -35.82
N GLY A 22 -14.56 15.67 -36.47
CA GLY A 22 -14.43 14.30 -35.99
C GLY A 22 -12.99 13.85 -35.72
N VAL A 23 -12.72 13.52 -34.46
CA VAL A 23 -11.62 12.66 -34.05
C VAL A 23 -12.23 11.69 -33.04
N ALA A 24 -12.05 10.39 -33.24
CA ALA A 24 -12.47 9.38 -32.27
C ALA A 24 -11.79 9.70 -30.93
N ALA A 25 -12.53 10.33 -30.03
CA ALA A 25 -12.09 10.58 -28.68
C ALA A 25 -11.96 9.21 -27.99
N THR A 26 -10.77 8.64 -28.00
CA THR A 26 -10.42 7.58 -27.04
C THR A 26 -10.49 8.25 -25.67
N ALA A 27 -11.67 8.19 -25.06
CA ALA A 27 -11.87 8.64 -23.69
C ALA A 27 -10.86 7.88 -22.82
N THR A 28 -9.81 8.59 -22.40
CA THR A 28 -8.88 8.09 -21.39
C THR A 28 -9.68 7.94 -20.12
N THR A 29 -10.21 6.74 -19.89
CA THR A 29 -10.80 6.37 -18.61
C THR A 29 -9.71 6.55 -17.56
N ALA A 30 -9.79 7.63 -16.78
CA ALA A 30 -8.93 7.86 -15.65
C ALA A 30 -9.15 6.68 -14.68
N SER A 31 -8.24 5.72 -14.70
CA SER A 31 -8.29 4.58 -13.79
C SER A 31 -8.05 5.12 -12.39
N ALA A 32 -9.09 5.13 -11.56
CA ALA A 32 -8.95 5.49 -10.15
C ALA A 32 -7.88 4.60 -9.52
N ALA A 33 -6.85 5.23 -8.95
CA ALA A 33 -5.78 4.49 -8.29
C ALA A 33 -6.39 3.60 -7.18
N PRO A 34 -5.95 2.34 -7.05
CA PRO A 34 -6.52 1.43 -6.06
C PRO A 34 -6.33 2.01 -4.65
N SER A 35 -7.42 2.11 -3.90
CA SER A 35 -7.39 2.63 -2.54
C SER A 35 -6.46 1.79 -1.66
N LYS A 36 -5.50 2.46 -1.00
CA LYS A 36 -4.50 1.82 -0.16
C LYS A 36 -4.94 1.77 1.30
N VAL A 37 -5.06 0.57 1.84
CA VAL A 37 -5.28 0.36 3.27
C VAL A 37 -3.99 0.68 4.02
N GLY A 38 -4.05 1.69 4.90
CA GLY A 38 -2.93 2.10 5.73
C GLY A 38 -2.83 1.31 7.04
N ARG A 39 -1.91 1.73 7.90
CA ARG A 39 -1.67 1.15 9.24
C ARG A 39 -2.91 1.11 10.16
N SER A 40 -3.96 1.87 9.87
CA SER A 40 -5.20 1.88 10.68
C SER A 40 -5.91 0.52 10.71
N ALA A 41 -5.62 -0.38 9.76
CA ALA A 41 -6.16 -1.74 9.80
C ALA A 41 -5.42 -2.65 10.80
N CYS A 42 -4.25 -2.26 11.31
CA CYS A 42 -3.46 -3.09 12.20
C CYS A 42 -4.18 -3.39 13.52
N THR A 43 -3.95 -4.60 14.02
CA THR A 43 -4.51 -5.13 15.28
C THR A 43 -3.42 -5.46 16.30
N GLU A 44 -2.17 -5.56 15.88
CA GLU A 44 -1.02 -5.88 16.75
C GLU A 44 0.22 -5.12 16.28
N SER A 45 1.01 -4.57 17.21
CA SER A 45 2.27 -3.88 16.91
C SER A 45 3.44 -4.86 16.92
N VAL A 46 4.42 -4.66 16.03
CA VAL A 46 5.63 -5.52 15.95
C VAL A 46 6.92 -4.70 16.03
N LYS A 47 7.10 -3.73 15.12
CA LYS A 47 8.26 -2.80 15.07
C LYS A 47 9.62 -3.49 14.95
N LEU A 48 9.87 -4.14 13.82
CA LEU A 48 11.09 -4.92 13.59
C LEU A 48 11.74 -4.61 12.23
N ASN A 49 13.05 -4.40 12.18
CA ASN A 49 13.79 -4.42 10.91
C ASN A 49 14.14 -5.86 10.56
N THR A 50 13.76 -6.29 9.35
CA THR A 50 13.95 -7.66 8.88
C THR A 50 14.00 -7.71 7.36
N THR A 51 13.92 -8.91 6.79
CA THR A 51 13.85 -9.17 5.35
C THR A 51 12.65 -10.04 4.99
N VAL A 52 12.31 -10.07 3.70
CA VAL A 52 11.36 -11.06 3.17
C VAL A 52 12.09 -12.35 2.78
N SER A 53 11.47 -13.50 3.04
CA SER A 53 12.08 -14.82 2.87
C SER A 53 12.09 -15.33 1.43
N THR A 54 11.25 -14.75 0.57
CA THR A 54 11.08 -15.13 -0.84
C THR A 54 10.62 -13.93 -1.67
N THR A 55 10.49 -14.12 -2.98
CA THR A 55 9.83 -13.15 -3.85
C THR A 55 8.34 -13.14 -3.55
N VAL A 56 7.82 -11.98 -3.12
CA VAL A 56 6.45 -11.86 -2.60
C VAL A 56 5.74 -10.64 -3.15
N ARG A 57 4.42 -10.77 -3.38
CA ARG A 57 3.58 -9.65 -3.83
C ARG A 57 3.41 -8.61 -2.73
N PHE A 58 3.71 -7.36 -3.08
CA PHE A 58 3.49 -6.19 -2.25
C PHE A 58 2.11 -5.60 -2.56
N ARG A 59 1.25 -5.44 -1.54
CA ARG A 59 -0.19 -5.18 -1.76
C ARG A 59 -0.69 -3.91 -1.10
N THR A 60 -1.81 -3.41 -1.63
CA THR A 60 -2.52 -2.25 -1.08
C THR A 60 -3.29 -2.54 0.21
N GLY A 61 -3.51 -3.81 0.57
CA GLY A 61 -4.23 -4.18 1.80
C GLY A 61 -3.95 -5.62 2.29
N PRO A 62 -4.43 -5.95 3.51
CA PRO A 62 -4.16 -7.23 4.15
C PRO A 62 -5.06 -8.33 3.59
N GLY A 63 -4.65 -8.92 2.45
CA GLY A 63 -5.39 -9.99 1.79
C GLY A 63 -5.03 -10.15 0.32
N THR A 64 -5.31 -11.33 -0.22
CA THR A 64 -5.09 -11.62 -1.66
C THR A 64 -6.07 -10.89 -2.59
N LYS A 65 -7.23 -10.48 -2.06
CA LYS A 65 -8.22 -9.65 -2.77
C LYS A 65 -7.76 -8.21 -3.06
N TYR A 66 -6.73 -7.73 -2.35
CA TYR A 66 -6.19 -6.39 -2.56
C TYR A 66 -5.17 -6.39 -3.69
N THR A 67 -5.17 -5.31 -4.49
CA THR A 67 -4.27 -5.12 -5.63
C THR A 67 -2.81 -5.24 -5.21
N ALA A 68 -2.01 -5.95 -6.00
CA ALA A 68 -0.56 -5.96 -5.87
C ALA A 68 0.02 -4.73 -6.59
N THR A 69 0.78 -3.90 -5.88
CA THR A 69 1.48 -2.74 -6.45
C THR A 69 2.88 -3.10 -6.97
N GLY A 70 3.37 -4.28 -6.62
CA GLY A 70 4.68 -4.75 -7.07
C GLY A 70 5.07 -6.09 -6.44
N GLN A 71 6.36 -6.40 -6.54
CA GLN A 71 6.97 -7.58 -5.93
C GLN A 71 8.23 -7.18 -5.18
N LEU A 72 8.38 -7.70 -3.96
CA LEU A 72 9.63 -7.60 -3.22
C LEU A 72 10.43 -8.88 -3.48
N ALA A 73 11.67 -8.74 -3.96
CA ALA A 73 12.56 -9.87 -4.14
C ALA A 73 12.98 -10.46 -2.78
N LYS A 74 13.37 -11.75 -2.76
CA LYS A 74 13.98 -12.38 -1.59
C LYS A 74 15.09 -11.49 -0.98
N ASN A 75 15.18 -11.47 0.35
CA ASN A 75 16.12 -10.66 1.12
C ASN A 75 15.92 -9.14 1.02
N THR A 76 14.84 -8.64 0.38
CA THR A 76 14.49 -7.21 0.45
C THR A 76 14.32 -6.80 1.91
N ARG A 77 15.07 -5.78 2.35
CA ARG A 77 15.01 -5.23 3.69
C ARG A 77 13.72 -4.46 3.87
N VAL A 78 13.05 -4.68 4.99
CA VAL A 78 11.80 -4.03 5.36
C VAL A 78 11.80 -3.67 6.84
N TYR A 79 11.07 -2.63 7.20
CA TYR A 79 10.64 -2.37 8.56
C TYR A 79 9.21 -2.85 8.72
N TRP A 80 9.01 -3.90 9.50
CA TRP A 80 7.71 -4.47 9.82
C TRP A 80 7.11 -3.74 11.02
N ASP A 81 6.08 -2.94 10.76
CA ASP A 81 5.49 -2.03 11.74
C ASP A 81 4.46 -2.76 12.61
N CYS A 82 3.50 -3.42 11.97
CA CYS A 82 2.36 -4.03 12.64
C CYS A 82 1.73 -5.16 11.80
N ASN A 83 0.80 -5.91 12.41
CA ASN A 83 0.02 -6.95 11.76
C ASN A 83 -1.46 -6.62 11.69
N LYS A 84 -2.10 -7.11 10.63
CA LYS A 84 -3.53 -7.48 10.65
C LYS A 84 -3.61 -8.97 10.97
N GLY A 85 -4.24 -9.32 12.09
CA GLY A 85 -4.17 -10.65 12.68
C GLY A 85 -3.03 -10.77 13.69
N SER A 86 -2.77 -11.99 14.18
CA SER A 86 -1.74 -12.27 15.19
C SER A 86 -0.37 -12.62 14.59
N THR A 87 0.73 -12.18 15.20
CA THR A 87 2.10 -12.46 14.77
C THR A 87 2.41 -13.95 14.55
N GLY A 88 1.79 -14.85 15.32
CA GLY A 88 1.96 -16.31 15.17
C GLY A 88 1.13 -16.96 14.06
N SER A 89 0.11 -16.27 13.52
CA SER A 89 -0.82 -16.87 12.57
C SER A 89 -0.29 -16.82 11.13
N GLY A 90 -0.38 -17.95 10.43
CA GLY A 90 -0.07 -18.03 8.99
C GLY A 90 -1.05 -17.26 8.10
N LYS A 91 -2.18 -16.79 8.66
CA LYS A 91 -3.20 -16.01 7.93
C LYS A 91 -3.01 -14.49 8.09
N SER A 92 -2.05 -14.07 8.90
CA SER A 92 -1.78 -12.66 9.18
C SER A 92 -1.06 -11.95 8.05
N TRP A 93 -1.15 -10.62 8.07
CA TRP A 93 -0.52 -9.75 7.09
C TRP A 93 0.30 -8.69 7.80
N GLY A 94 1.56 -8.55 7.43
CA GLY A 94 2.44 -7.52 7.94
C GLY A 94 2.34 -6.25 7.12
N TYR A 95 2.13 -5.12 7.81
CA TYR A 95 2.32 -3.80 7.24
C TYR A 95 3.80 -3.44 7.32
N VAL A 96 4.42 -3.21 6.17
CA VAL A 96 5.86 -3.00 6.07
C VAL A 96 6.19 -1.69 5.35
N LYS A 97 7.30 -1.06 5.75
CA LYS A 97 8.00 -0.03 4.98
C LYS A 97 9.22 -0.65 4.33
N VAL A 98 9.33 -0.55 3.01
CA VAL A 98 10.44 -1.11 2.24
C VAL A 98 11.69 -0.26 2.43
N LYS A 99 12.83 -0.91 2.70
CA LYS A 99 14.11 -0.24 3.04
C LYS A 99 15.19 -0.43 1.96
N SER A 100 15.00 -1.35 1.01
CA SER A 100 15.92 -1.59 -0.11
C SER A 100 15.19 -2.02 -1.40
N GLY A 101 15.89 -2.02 -2.53
CA GLY A 101 15.35 -2.45 -3.83
C GLY A 101 14.50 -1.38 -4.52
N VAL A 102 13.83 -1.77 -5.61
CA VAL A 102 13.09 -0.87 -6.50
C VAL A 102 11.90 -0.16 -5.83
N HIS A 103 11.32 -0.77 -4.79
CA HIS A 103 10.20 -0.22 -4.02
C HIS A 103 10.63 0.53 -2.75
N LYS A 104 11.92 0.91 -2.61
CA LYS A 104 12.44 1.55 -1.39
C LYS A 104 11.64 2.80 -1.02
N GLY A 105 11.26 2.90 0.25
CA GLY A 105 10.48 4.01 0.79
C GLY A 105 8.97 3.79 0.75
N GLU A 106 8.49 2.88 -0.11
CA GLU A 106 7.07 2.53 -0.17
C GLU A 106 6.61 1.77 1.08
N THR A 107 5.31 1.82 1.32
CA THR A 107 4.66 1.06 2.40
C THR A 107 3.56 0.19 1.83
N GLY A 108 3.22 -0.91 2.49
CA GLY A 108 2.21 -1.83 1.98
C GLY A 108 2.13 -3.10 2.79
N TRP A 109 1.40 -4.07 2.26
CA TRP A 109 1.10 -5.32 2.95
C TRP A 109 1.78 -6.50 2.30
N VAL A 110 2.33 -7.38 3.13
CA VAL A 110 2.97 -8.64 2.75
C VAL A 110 2.38 -9.73 3.64
N ALA A 111 2.13 -10.92 3.08
CA ALA A 111 1.65 -12.04 3.91
C ALA A 111 2.73 -12.40 4.96
N ARG A 112 2.33 -12.53 6.22
CA ARG A 112 3.26 -12.65 7.36
C ARG A 112 4.20 -13.86 7.23
N ILE A 113 3.74 -14.94 6.62
CA ILE A 113 4.55 -16.15 6.37
C ILE A 113 5.81 -15.90 5.52
N TYR A 114 5.88 -14.77 4.81
CA TYR A 114 7.03 -14.40 3.98
C TYR A 114 7.91 -13.31 4.61
N ILE A 115 7.61 -12.88 5.84
CA ILE A 115 8.43 -11.92 6.58
C ILE A 115 9.27 -12.73 7.57
N ASN A 116 10.60 -12.59 7.50
CA ASN A 116 11.48 -13.27 8.45
C ASN A 116 11.27 -12.70 9.85
N THR A 117 11.07 -13.57 10.82
CA THR A 117 11.26 -13.27 12.24
C THR A 117 12.65 -13.76 12.60
N PRO A 118 13.56 -12.93 13.14
CA PRO A 118 14.69 -13.48 13.85
C PRO A 118 14.11 -14.39 14.94
N MET A 119 14.58 -15.63 15.02
CA MET A 119 14.28 -16.44 16.19
C MET A 119 14.68 -15.61 17.41
N GLN A 120 13.76 -15.44 18.35
CA GLN A 120 14.19 -15.11 19.71
C GLN A 120 15.09 -16.29 20.10
N LEU A 121 16.37 -16.00 20.31
CA LEU A 121 17.21 -16.90 21.07
C LEU A 121 16.65 -16.75 22.49
N ASP A 122 15.90 -17.78 22.91
CA ASP A 122 15.37 -17.94 24.25
C ASP A 122 16.50 -17.91 25.29
#